data_AF-A0A930R6R5-F1
#
_entry.id   AF-A0A930R6R5-F1
#
_cell.length_a   1.000
_cell.length_b   1.000
_cell.length_c   1.000
_cell.angle_alpha   90.00
_cell.angle_beta   90.00
_cell.angle_gamma   90.00
#
_symmetry.space_group_name_H-M   'P 1'
#
loop_
_entity.id
_entity.type
_entity.pdbx_description
1 polymer ?
#
loop_
_entity_poly.entity_id
_entity_poly.type
_entity_poly.pdbx_seq_one_letter_code
_entity_poly.pdbx_strand_id
1 'polypeptide(L)'
;MEARHFEKQPGLVKMHKVATVLMWISWVLFFVAMLGAGNFFLVGEKLILVMLYILGVAAVGLLLSFSLFSLISFKLKTLNETGWQLFLTGGFLITYLLLSMRLFY
;
A
#
# COMPACT_ATOMS: atom_id res chain seq x y z
N MET A 1 -28.95 -11.12 9.77
CA MET A 1 -28.51 -10.70 11.12
C MET A 1 -26.98 -10.59 11.17
N GLU A 2 -26.34 -9.70 10.41
CA GLU A 2 -24.87 -9.52 10.42
C GLU A 2 -24.42 -8.20 11.08
N ALA A 3 -25.33 -7.23 11.28
CA ALA A 3 -25.01 -5.93 11.86
C ALA A 3 -24.60 -5.96 13.35
N ARG A 4 -24.98 -7.00 14.10
CA ARG A 4 -24.75 -7.06 15.57
C ARG A 4 -23.35 -7.51 15.98
N HIS A 5 -22.54 -8.05 15.06
CA HIS A 5 -21.18 -8.51 15.39
C HIS A 5 -20.14 -7.39 15.33
N PHE A 6 -20.42 -6.33 14.57
CA PHE A 6 -19.57 -5.14 14.45
C PHE A 6 -19.58 -4.26 15.71
N GLU A 7 -20.70 -4.23 16.43
CA GLU A 7 -20.85 -3.48 17.69
C GLU A 7 -19.96 -4.03 18.82
N LYS A 8 -19.52 -5.29 18.73
CA LYS A 8 -18.76 -5.96 19.80
C LYS A 8 -17.25 -5.75 19.72
N GLN A 9 -16.72 -5.10 18.68
CA GLN A 9 -15.28 -4.83 18.55
C GLN A 9 -14.96 -3.38 18.14
N PRO A 10 -15.27 -2.39 19.00
CA PRO A 10 -14.92 -0.99 18.76
C PRO A 10 -13.42 -0.78 18.53
N GLY A 11 -12.56 -1.63 19.12
CA GLY A 11 -11.12 -1.62 18.90
C GLY A 11 -10.72 -2.01 17.46
N LEU A 12 -11.39 -3.00 16.86
CA LEU A 12 -11.06 -3.47 15.52
C LEU A 12 -11.51 -2.47 14.44
N VAL A 13 -12.67 -1.83 14.64
CA VAL A 13 -13.14 -0.75 13.76
C VAL A 13 -12.17 0.44 13.77
N LYS A 14 -11.63 0.79 14.95
CA LYS A 14 -10.59 1.84 15.08
C LYS A 14 -9.30 1.44 14.37
N MET A 15 -8.87 0.17 14.49
CA MET A 15 -7.71 -0.35 13.78
C MET A 15 -7.92 -0.38 12.26
N HIS A 16 -9.12 -0.70 11.77
CA HIS A 16 -9.45 -0.65 10.35
C HIS A 16 -9.32 0.77 9.80
N LYS A 17 -9.88 1.76 10.49
CA LYS A 17 -9.76 3.17 10.10
C LYS A 17 -8.30 3.63 10.06
N VAL A 18 -7.49 3.23 11.04
CA VAL A 18 -6.05 3.53 11.06
C VAL A 18 -5.33 2.85 9.90
N ALA A 19 -5.63 1.58 9.61
CA ALA A 19 -5.03 0.86 8.49
C ALA A 19 -5.41 1.49 7.13
N THR A 20 -6.66 1.94 6.97
CA THR A 20 -7.10 2.70 5.78
C THR A 20 -6.30 3.99 5.65
N VAL A 21 -6.18 4.77 6.72
CA VAL A 21 -5.40 6.03 6.71
C VAL A 21 -3.92 5.77 6.41
N LEU A 22 -3.32 4.75 7.01
CA LEU A 22 -1.93 4.35 6.76
C LEU A 22 -1.72 3.92 5.30
N MET A 23 -2.70 3.23 4.72
CA MET A 23 -2.68 2.82 3.31
C MET A 23 -2.75 4.03 2.38
N TRP A 24 -3.62 5.01 2.66
CA TRP A 24 -3.67 6.28 1.91
C TRP A 24 -2.36 7.06 2.00
N ILE A 25 -1.76 7.15 3.19
CA ILE A 25 -0.45 7.79 3.38
C ILE A 25 0.62 7.06 2.56
N SER A 26 0.63 5.73 2.57
CA SER A 26 1.56 4.93 1.76
C SER A 26 1.36 5.15 0.26
N TRP A 27 0.11 5.32 -0.18
CA TRP A 27 -0.21 5.65 -1.57
C TRP A 27 0.32 7.02 -1.97
N VAL A 28 0.12 8.04 -1.13
CA VAL A 28 0.65 9.39 -1.35
C VAL A 28 2.18 9.39 -1.38
N LEU A 29 2.82 8.68 -0.43
CA LEU A 29 4.27 8.56 -0.37
C LEU A 29 4.82 7.89 -1.63
N PHE A 30 4.17 6.82 -2.10
CA PHE A 30 4.54 6.14 -3.33
C PHE A 30 4.38 7.05 -4.56
N PHE A 31 3.28 7.81 -4.63
CA PHE A 31 3.04 8.75 -5.73
C PHE A 31 4.10 9.86 -5.79
N VAL A 32 4.49 10.40 -4.63
CA VAL A 32 5.59 11.38 -4.51
C VAL A 32 6.92 10.77 -4.95
N ALA A 33 7.22 9.54 -4.55
CA ALA A 33 8.43 8.84 -4.99
C ALA A 33 8.45 8.62 -6.51
N MET A 34 7.30 8.28 -7.12
CA MET A 34 7.17 8.07 -8.55
C MET A 34 7.27 9.38 -9.36
N LEU A 35 6.70 10.48 -8.86
CA LEU A 35 6.90 11.82 -9.43
C LEU A 35 8.36 12.28 -9.33
N GLY A 36 9.02 11.99 -8.21
CA GLY A 36 10.46 12.18 -8.05
C GLY A 36 11.23 11.43 -9.12
N ALA A 37 10.94 10.14 -9.32
CA ALA A 37 11.61 9.33 -10.33
C ALA A 37 11.48 9.90 -11.76
N GLY A 38 10.32 10.46 -12.12
CA GLY A 38 10.12 11.10 -13.42
C GLY A 38 10.99 12.35 -13.63
N ASN A 39 11.21 13.15 -12.59
CA ASN A 39 12.06 14.36 -12.66
C ASN A 39 13.56 14.05 -12.55
N PHE A 40 13.95 13.00 -11.81
CA PHE A 40 15.35 12.67 -11.56
C PHE A 40 16.02 11.83 -12.66
N PHE A 41 15.26 11.25 -13.59
CA PHE A 41 15.82 10.61 -14.79
C PHE A 41 16.70 11.58 -15.62
N LEU A 42 16.56 12.89 -15.40
CA LEU A 42 17.37 13.95 -16.02
C LEU A 42 18.64 14.35 -15.23
N VAL A 43 18.85 13.85 -14.00
CA VAL A 43 19.85 14.41 -13.05
C VAL A 43 20.74 13.31 -12.43
N GLY A 44 21.58 12.65 -13.23
CA GLY A 44 22.83 11.98 -12.80
C GLY A 44 22.79 10.73 -11.88
N GLU A 45 23.82 9.87 -12.00
CA GLU A 45 23.92 8.54 -11.35
C GLU A 45 23.76 8.50 -9.83
N LYS A 46 24.19 9.55 -9.11
CA LYS A 46 24.19 9.54 -7.63
C LYS A 46 22.78 9.63 -7.03
N LEU A 47 21.83 10.18 -7.78
CA LEU A 47 20.43 10.32 -7.35
C LEU A 47 19.61 9.04 -7.64
N ILE A 48 20.07 8.19 -8.57
CA ILE A 48 19.42 6.91 -8.91
C ILE A 48 19.47 5.93 -7.73
N LEU A 49 20.60 5.84 -7.01
CA LEU A 49 20.72 4.96 -5.84
C LEU A 49 19.82 5.40 -4.68
N VAL A 50 19.70 6.70 -4.44
CA VAL A 50 18.80 7.27 -3.42
C VAL A 50 17.34 7.01 -3.80
N MET A 51 17.01 7.11 -5.08
CA MET A 51 15.67 6.81 -5.60
C MET A 51 15.32 5.32 -5.42
N LEU A 52 16.22 4.41 -5.79
CA LEU A 52 16.05 2.97 -5.60
C LEU A 52 15.80 2.62 -4.12
N TYR A 53 16.53 3.28 -3.22
CA TYR A 53 16.31 3.14 -1.79
C TYR A 53 14.92 3.64 -1.36
N ILE A 54 14.49 4.82 -1.81
CA ILE A 54 13.15 5.37 -1.50
C ILE A 54 12.05 4.48 -2.08
N LEU A 55 12.20 3.98 -3.30
CA LEU A 55 11.27 3.02 -3.93
C LEU A 55 11.18 1.73 -3.11
N GLY A 56 12.33 1.22 -2.64
CA GLY A 56 12.39 0.04 -1.77
C GLY A 56 11.67 0.27 -0.44
N VAL A 57 11.95 1.38 0.25
CA VAL A 57 11.29 1.74 1.50
C VAL A 57 9.78 1.95 1.31
N ALA A 58 9.37 2.61 0.23
CA ALA A 58 7.95 2.80 -0.11
C ALA A 58 7.25 1.47 -0.41
N ALA A 59 7.89 0.56 -1.13
CA ALA A 59 7.35 -0.78 -1.41
C ALA A 59 7.18 -1.61 -0.13
N VAL A 60 8.15 -1.55 0.79
CA VAL A 60 8.05 -2.21 2.10
C VAL A 60 6.92 -1.61 2.94
N GLY A 61 6.80 -0.28 2.97
CA GLY A 61 5.71 0.41 3.68
C GLY A 61 4.32 0.08 3.11
N LEU A 62 4.20 -0.03 1.79
CA LEU A 62 2.98 -0.46 1.11
C LEU A 62 2.63 -1.92 1.45
N LEU A 63 3.59 -2.84 1.41
CA LEU A 63 3.39 -4.24 1.77
C LEU A 63 2.94 -4.39 3.22
N LEU A 64 3.56 -3.66 4.15
CA LEU A 64 3.21 -3.71 5.56
C LEU A 64 1.79 -3.18 5.81
N SER A 65 1.45 -2.04 5.19
CA SER A 65 0.11 -1.44 5.27
C SER A 65 -0.96 -2.34 4.64
N PHE A 66 -0.65 -2.94 3.49
CA PHE A 66 -1.53 -3.89 2.80
C PHE A 66 -1.80 -5.14 3.64
N SER A 67 -0.76 -5.71 4.26
CA SER A 67 -0.88 -6.89 5.12
C SER A 67 -1.76 -6.60 6.35
N LEU A 68 -1.53 -5.47 7.03
CA LEU A 68 -2.35 -5.04 8.17
C LEU A 68 -3.81 -4.79 7.75
N PHE A 69 -4.03 -4.09 6.64
CA PHE A 69 -5.37 -3.80 6.13
C PHE A 69 -6.12 -5.08 5.71
N SER A 70 -5.43 -6.02 5.06
CA SER A 70 -5.97 -7.32 4.66
C SER A 70 -6.35 -8.15 5.88
N LEU A 71 -5.45 -8.27 6.87
CA LEU A 71 -5.69 -9.01 8.10
C LEU A 71 -6.92 -8.48 8.85
N ILE A 72 -7.04 -7.16 8.97
CA ILE A 72 -8.15 -6.50 9.66
C ILE A 72 -9.45 -6.69 8.87
N SER A 73 -9.44 -6.51 7.55
CA SER A 73 -10.63 -6.69 6.70
C SER A 73 -11.14 -8.14 6.70
N PHE A 74 -10.24 -9.11 6.79
CA PHE A 74 -10.60 -10.53 6.93
C PHE A 74 -11.23 -10.81 8.30
N LYS A 75 -10.67 -10.26 9.39
CA LYS A 75 -11.23 -10.41 10.75
C LYS A 75 -12.59 -9.73 10.92
N LEU A 76 -12.80 -8.56 10.32
CA LEU A 76 -14.08 -7.84 10.36
C LEU A 76 -15.08 -8.37 9.33
N LYS A 77 -14.71 -9.30 8.45
CA LYS A 77 -15.57 -9.80 7.36
C LYS A 77 -16.08 -8.66 6.45
N THR A 78 -15.38 -7.53 6.41
CA THR A 78 -15.69 -6.34 5.57
C THR A 78 -15.17 -6.46 4.15
N LEU A 79 -14.59 -7.62 3.79
CA LEU A 79 -14.08 -7.92 2.45
C LEU A 79 -15.07 -7.63 1.32
N ASN A 80 -16.38 -7.72 1.57
CA ASN A 80 -17.38 -7.42 0.54
C ASN A 80 -17.47 -5.91 0.24
N GLU A 81 -17.19 -5.06 1.22
CA GLU A 81 -17.22 -3.58 1.08
C GLU A 81 -15.83 -3.01 0.78
N THR A 82 -14.75 -3.59 1.32
CA THR A 82 -13.37 -3.11 1.14
C THR A 82 -12.52 -3.98 0.22
N GLY A 83 -13.09 -5.03 -0.35
CA GLY A 83 -12.38 -5.97 -1.24
C GLY A 83 -11.87 -5.33 -2.52
N TRP A 84 -12.58 -4.37 -3.09
CA TRP A 84 -12.10 -3.57 -4.22
C TRP A 84 -10.80 -2.81 -3.93
N GLN A 85 -10.60 -2.35 -2.70
CA GLN A 85 -9.43 -1.60 -2.27
C GLN A 85 -8.24 -2.55 -2.10
N LEU A 86 -8.49 -3.76 -1.58
CA LEU A 86 -7.50 -4.84 -1.54
C LEU A 86 -7.12 -5.31 -2.95
N PHE A 87 -8.09 -5.45 -3.85
CA PHE A 87 -7.84 -5.85 -5.22
C PHE A 87 -7.00 -4.81 -5.98
N LEU A 88 -7.33 -3.52 -5.84
CA LEU A 88 -6.56 -2.44 -6.45
C LEU A 88 -5.14 -2.34 -5.88
N THR A 89 -4.98 -2.37 -4.56
CA THR A 89 -3.66 -2.24 -3.91
C THR A 89 -2.79 -3.47 -4.16
N GLY A 90 -3.39 -4.67 -4.14
CA GLY A 90 -2.70 -5.93 -4.46
C GLY A 90 -2.33 -6.02 -5.94
N GLY A 91 -3.23 -5.63 -6.85
CA GLY A 91 -2.95 -5.55 -8.28
C GLY A 91 -1.82 -4.58 -8.59
N PHE A 92 -1.83 -3.41 -7.95
CA PHE A 92 -0.75 -2.42 -8.06
C PHE A 92 0.60 -2.96 -7.60
N LEU A 93 0.64 -3.66 -6.47
CA LEU A 93 1.84 -4.33 -5.96
C LEU A 93 2.41 -5.34 -6.94
N ILE A 94 1.56 -6.17 -7.57
CA ILE A 94 1.97 -7.15 -8.58
C ILE A 94 2.53 -6.45 -9.81
N THR A 95 1.85 -5.41 -10.32
CA THR A 95 2.33 -4.63 -11.46
C THR A 95 3.67 -3.97 -11.16
N TYR A 96 3.84 -3.40 -9.97
CA TYR A 96 5.11 -2.81 -9.53
C TYR A 96 6.23 -3.84 -9.44
N LEU A 97 5.95 -5.03 -8.91
CA LEU A 97 6.91 -6.14 -8.85
C LEU A 97 7.35 -6.56 -10.25
N LEU A 98 6.40 -6.75 -11.18
CA LEU A 98 6.69 -7.12 -12.57
C LEU A 98 7.49 -6.05 -13.30
N LEU A 99 7.14 -4.77 -13.10
CA LEU A 99 7.88 -3.65 -13.66
C LEU A 99 9.32 -3.60 -13.11
N SER A 100 9.48 -3.84 -11.81
CA SER A 100 10.78 -3.90 -11.17
C SER A 100 11.62 -5.04 -11.76
N MET A 101 11.08 -6.26 -11.87
CA MET A 101 11.78 -7.40 -12.49
C MET A 101 12.27 -7.08 -13.91
N ARG A 102 11.48 -6.36 -14.71
CA ARG A 102 11.86 -5.93 -16.06
C ARG A 102 12.95 -4.85 -16.09
N LEU A 103 13.05 -4.00 -15.07
CA LEU A 103 14.06 -2.94 -15.00
C LEU A 103 15.42 -3.45 -14.48
N PHE A 104 15.42 -4.55 -13.72
CA PHE A 104 16.63 -5.17 -13.15
C PHE A 104 17.18 -6.36 -13.97
N TYR A 105 16.47 -6.82 -15.00
CA TYR A 105 16.89 -7.89 -15.92
C TYR A 105 17.17 -7.32 -17.31
#